data_AF-A0A7Y7D6S2-F1
#
_entry.id   AF-A0A7Y7D6S2-F1
#
_cell.length_a   1.000
_cell.length_b   1.000
_cell.length_c   1.000
_cell.angle_alpha   90.00
_cell.angle_beta   90.00
_cell.angle_gamma   90.00
#
_symmetry.space_group_name_H-M   'P 1'
#
loop_
_entity.id
_entity.type
_entity.pdbx_description
1 polymer ?
#
loop_
_entity_poly.entity_id
_entity_poly.type
_entity_poly.pdbx_seq_one_letter_code
_entity_poly.pdbx_strand_id
1 'polypeptide(L)'
;MNNRYDFIVIGGGILGMSTAWQLQKAWPGRRVLVLEKESGPARHQTGHNSGVIHAGVYYKPGSLKARFCKEGNVATTAFCDEHDIRYDRCGKLLVATSDIEYQRMMNLVSRCEQNQLEIEVLSQQQLAAREPNIVGVGAIFVPSTGIVSFTEITARMAELVAAAGGEIRYGTEMVAVDETAQGIEVRTDRGVLHGDYLVSCAGLMSDRVVRMLGQEPGFRIIPFRGEYFLLPPRHNRIVNHLIYPIPDPELPFLGVHLTRMIDGTVTVGPNAVLAFKREGYGKFDFSLADSVEMLRYPGLRRVVMKNLRASLNELKNSLSKRGYLKLVQKYCPQLTVADLQPYPAGIRAQAVAPDGSLVDDFLFVTTGRALVVCNAPSPAATSAIPIGAHIVERVKQLVT
;
A
#
# COMPACT_ATOMS: atom_id res chain seq x y z
N MET A 1 -5.43 -36.16 17.24
CA MET A 1 -5.92 -35.41 16.06
C MET A 1 -4.75 -34.59 15.54
N ASN A 2 -4.46 -34.66 14.24
CA ASN A 2 -3.25 -34.09 13.66
C ASN A 2 -3.32 -32.55 13.78
N ASN A 3 -2.64 -31.94 14.74
CA ASN A 3 -2.83 -30.52 15.10
C ASN A 3 -1.93 -29.57 14.28
N ARG A 4 -1.66 -29.96 13.03
CA ARG A 4 -0.62 -29.39 12.18
C ARG A 4 -1.19 -28.92 10.85
N TYR A 5 -0.76 -27.74 10.41
CA TYR A 5 -1.16 -27.11 9.16
C TYR A 5 -0.07 -27.29 8.09
N ASP A 6 -0.46 -27.41 6.84
CA ASP A 6 0.52 -27.44 5.75
C ASP A 6 1.12 -26.04 5.54
N PHE A 7 0.28 -25.01 5.62
CA PHE A 7 0.70 -23.61 5.49
C PHE A 7 0.10 -22.75 6.61
N ILE A 8 0.94 -21.97 7.28
CA ILE A 8 0.52 -20.89 8.18
C ILE A 8 0.82 -19.55 7.52
N VAL A 9 -0.20 -18.73 7.29
CA VAL A 9 -0.10 -17.38 6.75
C VAL A 9 -0.28 -16.37 7.88
N ILE A 10 0.68 -15.45 8.05
CA ILE A 10 0.62 -14.39 9.07
C ILE A 10 0.15 -13.08 8.43
N GLY A 11 -0.92 -12.51 8.97
CA GLY A 11 -1.53 -11.25 8.55
C GLY A 11 -2.79 -11.45 7.71
N GLY A 12 -3.90 -10.88 8.15
CA GLY A 12 -5.21 -10.84 7.49
C GLY A 12 -5.44 -9.58 6.65
N GLY A 13 -4.38 -8.92 6.20
CA GLY A 13 -4.43 -7.91 5.16
C GLY A 13 -4.58 -8.51 3.75
N ILE A 14 -4.75 -7.67 2.73
CA ILE A 14 -5.02 -8.12 1.36
C ILE A 14 -3.97 -9.07 0.79
N LEU A 15 -2.69 -8.89 1.13
CA LEU A 15 -1.63 -9.79 0.67
C LEU A 15 -1.74 -11.16 1.34
N GLY A 16 -2.02 -11.23 2.64
CA GLY A 16 -2.18 -12.50 3.34
C GLY A 16 -3.40 -13.28 2.87
N MET A 17 -4.55 -12.61 2.68
CA MET A 17 -5.75 -13.25 2.16
C MET A 17 -5.60 -13.68 0.70
N SER A 18 -4.99 -12.85 -0.15
CA SER A 18 -4.67 -13.21 -1.54
C SER A 18 -3.75 -14.43 -1.60
N THR A 19 -2.71 -14.46 -0.76
CA THR A 19 -1.81 -15.62 -0.67
C THR A 19 -2.53 -16.87 -0.19
N ALA A 20 -3.28 -16.81 0.91
CA ALA A 20 -3.98 -17.97 1.47
C ALA A 20 -4.98 -18.56 0.46
N TRP A 21 -5.72 -17.70 -0.23
CA TRP A 21 -6.66 -18.11 -1.28
C TRP A 21 -5.96 -18.83 -2.44
N GLN A 22 -4.80 -18.33 -2.87
CA GLN A 22 -4.05 -18.93 -3.96
C GLN A 22 -3.27 -20.18 -3.54
N LEU A 23 -2.83 -20.28 -2.28
CA LEU A 23 -2.27 -21.51 -1.71
C LEU A 23 -3.31 -22.65 -1.77
N GLN A 24 -4.56 -22.38 -1.38
CA GLN A 24 -5.64 -23.35 -1.47
C GLN A 24 -5.91 -23.81 -2.91
N LYS A 25 -5.86 -22.88 -3.88
CA LYS A 25 -5.99 -23.23 -5.30
C LYS A 25 -4.82 -24.07 -5.81
N ALA A 26 -3.60 -23.77 -5.39
CA ALA A 26 -2.40 -24.45 -5.84
C ALA A 26 -2.24 -25.86 -5.22
N TRP A 27 -2.70 -26.05 -3.99
CA TRP A 27 -2.71 -27.35 -3.32
C TRP A 27 -4.08 -27.67 -2.68
N PRO A 28 -5.06 -28.12 -3.48
CA PRO A 28 -6.37 -28.49 -2.98
C PRO A 28 -6.28 -29.54 -1.85
N GLY A 29 -7.02 -29.31 -0.76
CA GLY A 29 -7.08 -30.22 0.38
C GLY A 29 -5.96 -30.05 1.41
N ARG A 30 -4.95 -29.19 1.16
CA ARG A 30 -3.97 -28.79 2.17
C ARG A 30 -4.63 -27.87 3.20
N ARG A 31 -4.22 -28.02 4.47
CA ARG A 31 -4.68 -27.21 5.59
C ARG A 31 -3.93 -25.89 5.62
N VAL A 32 -4.62 -24.82 5.22
CA VAL A 32 -4.13 -23.45 5.31
C VAL A 32 -4.73 -22.78 6.53
N LEU A 33 -3.90 -22.19 7.38
CA LEU A 33 -4.31 -21.34 8.51
C LEU A 33 -3.86 -19.89 8.26
N VAL A 34 -4.76 -18.93 8.40
CA VAL A 34 -4.43 -17.50 8.47
C VAL A 34 -4.52 -17.03 9.91
N LEU A 35 -3.48 -16.40 10.43
CA LEU A 35 -3.45 -15.75 11.74
C LEU A 35 -3.49 -14.23 11.57
N GLU A 36 -4.45 -13.58 12.23
CA GLU A 36 -4.61 -12.13 12.26
C GLU A 36 -4.83 -11.69 13.71
N LYS A 37 -4.04 -10.71 14.16
CA LYS A 37 -4.12 -10.20 15.53
C LYS A 37 -5.34 -9.33 15.76
N GLU A 38 -5.83 -8.69 14.70
CA GLU A 38 -7.00 -7.83 14.73
C GLU A 38 -8.29 -8.65 14.72
N SER A 39 -9.40 -8.04 15.11
CA SER A 39 -10.70 -8.73 15.21
C SER A 39 -11.37 -9.03 13.86
N GLY A 40 -10.72 -8.71 12.75
CA GLY A 40 -11.22 -8.90 11.40
C GLY A 40 -10.18 -8.55 10.34
N PRO A 41 -10.47 -8.75 9.06
CA PRO A 41 -9.52 -8.52 7.99
C PRO A 41 -9.30 -7.03 7.73
N ALA A 42 -8.17 -6.71 7.06
CA ALA A 42 -7.89 -5.39 6.51
C ALA A 42 -7.92 -4.21 7.50
N ARG A 43 -7.68 -4.43 8.79
CA ARG A 43 -7.75 -3.37 9.84
C ARG A 43 -6.56 -2.40 9.86
N HIS A 44 -5.53 -2.65 9.05
CA HIS A 44 -4.34 -1.80 8.95
C HIS A 44 -4.20 -1.18 7.54
N GLN A 45 -3.04 -1.32 6.90
CA GLN A 45 -2.69 -0.64 5.64
C GLN A 45 -3.72 -0.88 4.51
N THR A 46 -4.35 -2.05 4.48
CA THR A 46 -5.42 -2.39 3.52
C THR A 46 -6.72 -1.62 3.74
N GLY A 47 -7.08 -1.30 4.98
CA GLY A 47 -8.26 -0.47 5.29
C GLY A 47 -7.96 1.03 5.28
N HIS A 48 -6.68 1.39 5.36
CA HIS A 48 -6.22 2.77 5.46
C HIS A 48 -5.42 3.18 4.22
N ASN A 49 -6.08 3.21 3.06
CA ASN A 49 -5.51 3.67 1.81
C ASN A 49 -6.55 4.42 0.96
N SER A 50 -6.14 4.89 -0.21
CA SER A 50 -6.94 5.72 -1.10
C SER A 50 -7.92 4.94 -2.00
N GLY A 51 -7.98 3.60 -1.90
CA GLY A 51 -8.87 2.77 -2.71
C GLY A 51 -8.49 2.70 -4.20
N VAL A 52 -7.34 3.23 -4.61
CA VAL A 52 -7.00 3.39 -6.03
C VAL A 52 -6.50 2.07 -6.64
N ILE A 53 -7.13 1.67 -7.75
CA ILE A 53 -6.63 0.67 -8.69
C ILE A 53 -5.64 1.36 -9.63
N HIS A 54 -4.35 1.28 -9.31
CA HIS A 54 -3.30 2.01 -10.03
C HIS A 54 -3.03 1.46 -11.43
N ALA A 55 -2.70 2.35 -12.38
CA ALA A 55 -2.35 1.99 -13.76
C ALA A 55 -0.84 1.73 -13.99
N GLY A 56 0.04 2.22 -13.12
CA GLY A 56 1.49 1.95 -13.26
C GLY A 56 2.40 3.10 -13.73
N VAL A 57 1.87 4.34 -13.81
CA VAL A 57 2.55 5.52 -14.40
C VAL A 57 3.97 5.77 -13.86
N TYR A 58 4.16 5.64 -12.55
CA TYR A 58 5.39 6.09 -11.89
C TYR A 58 6.50 5.03 -11.83
N TYR A 59 6.19 3.76 -12.09
CA TYR A 59 7.10 2.68 -11.72
C TYR A 59 8.19 2.47 -12.75
N LYS A 60 9.40 2.16 -12.27
CA LYS A 60 10.56 1.89 -13.12
C LYS A 60 10.23 0.74 -14.09
N PRO A 61 10.41 0.92 -15.41
CA PRO A 61 10.20 -0.16 -16.37
C PRO A 61 11.02 -1.41 -16.03
N GLY A 62 10.41 -2.58 -16.24
CA GLY A 62 11.00 -3.88 -15.90
C GLY A 62 11.01 -4.25 -14.40
N SER A 63 10.63 -3.34 -13.49
CA SER A 63 10.48 -3.67 -12.06
C SER A 63 9.29 -4.58 -11.80
N LEU A 64 9.33 -5.33 -10.68
CA LEU A 64 8.17 -6.11 -10.24
C LEU A 64 6.98 -5.20 -9.95
N LYS A 65 7.20 -4.00 -9.38
CA LYS A 65 6.15 -2.98 -9.24
C LYS A 65 5.47 -2.60 -10.54
N ALA A 66 6.21 -2.32 -11.61
CA ALA A 66 5.62 -1.96 -12.89
C ALA A 66 4.78 -3.12 -13.45
N ARG A 67 5.36 -4.31 -13.46
CA ARG A 67 4.71 -5.52 -13.96
C ARG A 67 3.47 -5.91 -13.16
N PHE A 68 3.60 -6.08 -11.85
CA PHE A 68 2.48 -6.44 -10.98
C PHE A 68 1.43 -5.34 -10.84
N CYS A 69 1.76 -4.06 -11.08
CA CYS A 69 0.73 -3.02 -11.13
C CYS A 69 -0.15 -3.20 -12.37
N LYS A 70 0.45 -3.46 -13.54
CA LYS A 70 -0.29 -3.67 -14.79
C LYS A 70 -1.13 -4.95 -14.72
N GLU A 71 -0.52 -6.07 -14.32
CA GLU A 71 -1.22 -7.34 -14.09
C GLU A 71 -2.31 -7.18 -13.01
N GLY A 72 -1.99 -6.47 -11.94
CA GLY A 72 -2.88 -6.25 -10.80
C GLY A 72 -4.08 -5.37 -11.11
N ASN A 73 -3.93 -4.37 -11.98
CA ASN A 73 -5.04 -3.54 -12.45
C ASN A 73 -6.12 -4.42 -13.10
N VAL A 74 -5.72 -5.26 -14.05
CA VAL A 74 -6.60 -6.20 -14.75
C VAL A 74 -7.18 -7.26 -13.82
N ALA A 75 -6.32 -7.89 -13.00
CA ALA A 75 -6.76 -8.95 -12.10
C ALA A 75 -7.71 -8.44 -11.01
N THR A 76 -7.48 -7.23 -10.50
CA THR A 76 -8.35 -6.61 -9.48
C THR A 76 -9.73 -6.31 -10.06
N THR A 77 -9.81 -5.71 -11.25
CA THR A 77 -11.11 -5.44 -11.87
C THR A 77 -11.84 -6.74 -12.22
N ALA A 78 -11.14 -7.74 -12.75
CA ALA A 78 -11.73 -9.05 -13.04
C ALA A 78 -12.26 -9.75 -11.78
N PHE A 79 -11.53 -9.67 -10.66
CA PHE A 79 -12.01 -10.18 -9.37
C PHE A 79 -13.25 -9.44 -8.88
N CYS A 80 -13.34 -8.13 -9.13
CA CYS A 80 -14.52 -7.36 -8.79
C CYS A 80 -15.72 -7.76 -9.66
N ASP A 81 -15.53 -7.94 -10.97
CA ASP A 81 -16.56 -8.42 -11.89
C ASP A 81 -17.06 -9.83 -11.51
N GLU A 82 -16.14 -10.74 -11.17
CA GLU A 82 -16.46 -12.14 -10.80
C GLU A 82 -17.26 -12.24 -9.49
N HIS A 83 -17.07 -11.30 -8.57
CA HIS A 83 -17.64 -11.36 -7.23
C HIS A 83 -18.62 -10.23 -6.91
N ASP A 84 -19.08 -9.50 -7.93
CA ASP A 84 -20.04 -8.40 -7.81
C ASP A 84 -19.60 -7.33 -6.79
N ILE A 85 -18.30 -7.01 -6.79
CA ILE A 85 -17.74 -5.94 -5.95
C ILE A 85 -17.76 -4.65 -6.75
N ARG A 86 -18.34 -3.60 -6.17
CA ARG A 86 -18.42 -2.30 -6.84
C ARG A 86 -17.03 -1.67 -7.00
N TYR A 87 -16.70 -1.29 -8.22
CA TYR A 87 -15.56 -0.44 -8.55
C TYR A 87 -15.96 0.62 -9.59
N ASP A 88 -15.15 1.66 -9.75
CA ASP A 88 -15.35 2.71 -10.76
C ASP A 88 -14.03 2.96 -11.50
N ARG A 89 -14.02 2.77 -12.83
CA ARG A 89 -12.90 3.13 -13.71
C ARG A 89 -12.98 4.60 -14.06
N CYS A 90 -12.88 5.44 -13.03
CA CYS A 90 -13.02 6.89 -13.13
C CYS A 90 -11.84 7.59 -13.80
N GLY A 91 -10.78 6.88 -14.15
CA GLY A 91 -9.54 7.46 -14.69
C GLY A 91 -8.82 8.37 -13.69
N LYS A 92 -7.66 8.86 -14.13
CA LYS A 92 -6.80 9.77 -13.34
C LYS A 92 -6.14 10.80 -14.23
N LEU A 93 -6.06 12.03 -13.74
CA LEU A 93 -5.32 13.13 -14.33
C LEU A 93 -4.07 13.45 -13.48
N LEU A 94 -2.91 13.40 -14.11
CA LEU A 94 -1.68 13.96 -13.57
C LEU A 94 -1.54 15.39 -14.10
N VAL A 95 -1.71 16.39 -13.24
CA VAL A 95 -1.82 17.80 -13.64
C VAL A 95 -0.51 18.53 -13.39
N ALA A 96 0.00 19.17 -14.45
CA ALA A 96 1.11 20.11 -14.36
C ALA A 96 0.58 21.52 -14.09
N THR A 97 1.14 22.20 -13.09
CA THR A 97 0.74 23.56 -12.67
C THR A 97 1.81 24.61 -12.99
N SER A 98 2.93 24.20 -13.59
CA SER A 98 4.02 25.09 -14.02
C SER A 98 4.78 24.47 -15.20
N ASP A 99 5.62 25.27 -15.87
CA ASP A 99 6.45 24.82 -17.00
C ASP A 99 7.42 23.70 -16.58
N ILE A 100 7.99 23.79 -15.38
CA ILE A 100 8.89 22.76 -14.84
C ILE A 100 8.13 21.45 -14.62
N GLU A 101 6.92 21.52 -14.06
CA GLU A 101 6.07 20.34 -13.91
C GLU A 101 5.64 19.78 -15.28
N TYR A 102 5.40 20.63 -16.28
CA TYR A 102 5.08 20.20 -17.64
C TYR A 102 6.26 19.45 -18.29
N GLN A 103 7.49 19.95 -18.15
CA GLN A 103 8.68 19.24 -18.61
C GLN A 103 8.84 17.88 -17.92
N ARG A 104 8.63 17.82 -16.60
CA ARG A 104 8.64 16.56 -15.84
C ARG A 104 7.52 15.61 -16.27
N MET A 105 6.35 16.14 -16.60
CA MET A 105 5.21 15.39 -17.13
C MET A 105 5.58 14.68 -18.44
N MET A 106 6.30 15.35 -19.35
CA MET A 106 6.74 14.72 -20.60
C MET A 106 7.68 13.52 -20.38
N ASN A 107 8.50 13.51 -19.32
CA ASN A 107 9.28 12.33 -18.95
C ASN A 107 8.40 11.16 -18.49
N LEU A 108 7.25 11.44 -17.88
CA LEU A 108 6.27 10.42 -17.51
C LEU A 108 5.54 9.85 -18.73
N VAL A 109 5.31 10.64 -19.78
CA VAL A 109 4.76 10.15 -21.06
C VAL A 109 5.66 9.05 -21.63
N SER A 110 6.96 9.30 -21.74
CA SER A 110 7.92 8.31 -22.22
C SER A 110 7.97 7.05 -21.33
N ARG A 111 7.84 7.21 -20.00
CA ARG A 111 7.75 6.07 -19.08
C ARG A 111 6.46 5.25 -19.28
N CYS A 112 5.33 5.91 -19.51
CA CYS A 112 4.07 5.25 -19.81
C CYS A 112 4.19 4.41 -21.09
N GLU A 113 4.85 4.93 -22.14
CA GLU A 113 5.12 4.19 -23.37
C GLU A 113 5.98 2.93 -23.09
N GLN A 114 7.06 3.07 -22.32
CA GLN A 114 7.93 1.95 -21.93
C GLN A 114 7.18 0.88 -21.13
N ASN A 115 6.24 1.30 -20.27
CA ASN A 115 5.36 0.40 -19.52
C ASN A 115 4.12 -0.04 -20.33
N GLN A 116 3.99 0.40 -21.57
CA GLN A 116 2.86 0.13 -22.47
C GLN A 116 1.52 0.46 -21.81
N LEU A 117 1.40 1.68 -21.30
CA LEU A 117 0.20 2.23 -20.70
C LEU A 117 -0.50 3.14 -21.70
N GLU A 118 -1.81 2.94 -21.86
CA GLU A 118 -2.66 3.85 -22.62
C GLU A 118 -2.85 5.16 -21.83
N ILE A 119 -2.52 6.28 -22.47
CA ILE A 119 -2.64 7.62 -21.91
C ILE A 119 -3.06 8.63 -22.98
N GLU A 120 -3.64 9.74 -22.54
CA GLU A 120 -3.89 10.91 -23.40
C GLU A 120 -3.18 12.13 -22.81
N VAL A 121 -2.39 12.83 -23.62
CA VAL A 121 -1.81 14.13 -23.22
C VAL A 121 -2.83 15.21 -23.52
N LEU A 122 -3.19 15.99 -22.50
CA LEU A 122 -4.19 17.03 -22.56
C LEU A 122 -3.55 18.41 -22.51
N SER A 123 -3.99 19.29 -23.40
CA SER A 123 -3.75 20.73 -23.30
C SER A 123 -4.50 21.33 -22.10
N GLN A 124 -4.12 22.55 -21.70
CA GLN A 124 -4.85 23.32 -20.69
C GLN A 124 -6.35 23.43 -21.00
N GLN A 125 -6.72 23.67 -22.26
CA GLN A 125 -8.12 23.78 -22.67
C GLN A 125 -8.86 22.45 -22.51
N GLN A 126 -8.23 21.33 -22.90
CA GLN A 126 -8.81 20.00 -22.74
C GLN A 126 -8.93 19.60 -21.26
N LEU A 127 -7.95 19.97 -20.43
CA LEU A 127 -8.01 19.79 -18.98
C LEU A 127 -9.20 20.55 -18.39
N ALA A 128 -9.35 21.85 -18.70
CA ALA A 128 -10.45 22.66 -18.19
C ALA A 128 -11.83 22.15 -18.65
N ALA A 129 -11.93 21.60 -19.86
CA ALA A 129 -13.16 20.99 -20.36
C ALA A 129 -13.53 19.71 -19.60
N ARG A 130 -12.55 18.88 -19.20
CA ARG A 130 -12.79 17.63 -18.43
C ARG A 130 -12.98 17.87 -16.94
N GLU A 131 -12.27 18.85 -16.39
CA GLU A 131 -12.27 19.20 -14.97
C GLU A 131 -12.37 20.73 -14.78
N PRO A 132 -13.60 21.28 -14.83
CA PRO A 132 -13.80 22.74 -14.75
C PRO A 132 -13.30 23.40 -13.46
N ASN A 133 -13.16 22.61 -12.40
CA ASN A 133 -12.69 23.05 -11.09
C ASN A 133 -11.18 22.92 -10.90
N ILE A 134 -10.46 22.45 -11.93
CA ILE A 134 -9.04 22.17 -11.90
C ILE A 134 -8.28 23.13 -12.81
N VAL A 135 -7.19 23.68 -12.30
CA VAL A 135 -6.29 24.58 -13.03
C VAL A 135 -4.93 23.92 -13.25
N GLY A 136 -4.34 24.15 -14.42
CA GLY A 136 -3.04 23.63 -14.79
C GLY A 136 -2.66 24.07 -16.21
N VAL A 137 -1.41 23.86 -16.58
CA VAL A 137 -0.88 24.14 -17.93
C VAL A 137 -1.04 22.95 -18.88
N GLY A 138 -1.36 21.77 -18.36
CA GLY A 138 -1.61 20.54 -19.10
C GLY A 138 -1.74 19.35 -18.16
N ALA A 139 -2.10 18.18 -18.71
CA ALA A 139 -2.21 16.96 -17.92
C ALA A 139 -1.94 15.69 -18.74
N ILE A 140 -1.64 14.59 -18.04
CA ILE A 140 -1.76 13.24 -18.59
C ILE A 140 -3.04 12.61 -18.02
N PHE A 141 -3.92 12.16 -18.91
CA PHE A 141 -5.07 11.35 -18.55
C PHE A 141 -4.74 9.86 -18.69
N VAL A 142 -5.15 9.07 -17.70
CA VAL A 142 -4.90 7.63 -17.63
C VAL A 142 -6.24 6.89 -17.40
N PRO A 143 -6.90 6.38 -18.45
CA PRO A 143 -8.25 5.84 -18.38
C PRO A 143 -8.35 4.53 -17.59
N SER A 144 -7.27 3.75 -17.52
CA SER A 144 -7.25 2.47 -16.79
C SER A 144 -7.18 2.59 -15.28
N THR A 145 -7.01 3.80 -14.73
CA THR A 145 -7.05 3.98 -13.27
C THR A 145 -8.50 3.90 -12.77
N GLY A 146 -8.70 3.26 -11.62
CA GLY A 146 -10.01 3.17 -10.99
C GLY A 146 -9.95 3.26 -9.47
N ILE A 147 -11.11 3.07 -8.83
CA ILE A 147 -11.27 3.07 -7.37
C ILE A 147 -12.16 1.92 -6.92
N VAL A 148 -11.87 1.37 -5.74
CA VAL A 148 -12.55 0.23 -5.14
C VAL A 148 -12.39 0.20 -3.62
N SER A 149 -13.24 -0.58 -2.96
CA SER A 149 -13.10 -0.95 -1.55
C SER A 149 -12.15 -2.15 -1.40
N PHE A 150 -10.86 -1.89 -1.10
CA PHE A 150 -9.92 -2.99 -0.84
C PHE A 150 -10.24 -3.78 0.45
N THR A 151 -11.02 -3.21 1.36
CA THR A 151 -11.58 -3.93 2.51
C THR A 151 -12.60 -4.97 2.07
N GLU A 152 -13.51 -4.63 1.15
CA GLU A 152 -14.46 -5.59 0.57
C GLU A 152 -13.76 -6.69 -0.23
N ILE A 153 -12.77 -6.35 -1.06
CA ILE A 153 -11.95 -7.35 -1.77
C ILE A 153 -11.31 -8.32 -0.78
N THR A 154 -10.72 -7.80 0.30
CA THR A 154 -10.04 -8.64 1.29
C THR A 154 -11.03 -9.51 2.07
N ALA A 155 -12.20 -8.97 2.42
CA ALA A 155 -13.27 -9.74 3.07
C ALA A 155 -13.75 -10.87 2.14
N ARG A 156 -13.95 -10.58 0.85
CA ARG A 156 -14.33 -11.60 -0.14
C ARG A 156 -13.26 -12.67 -0.30
N MET A 157 -11.98 -12.30 -0.33
CA MET A 157 -10.88 -13.29 -0.33
C MET A 157 -10.89 -14.16 0.93
N ALA A 158 -11.20 -13.59 2.10
CA ALA A 158 -11.33 -14.36 3.34
C ALA A 158 -12.49 -15.37 3.29
N GLU A 159 -13.64 -14.99 2.72
CA GLU A 159 -14.76 -15.90 2.47
C GLU A 159 -14.35 -17.05 1.54
N LEU A 160 -13.61 -16.75 0.46
CA LEU A 160 -13.13 -17.77 -0.48
C LEU A 160 -12.12 -18.73 0.17
N VAL A 161 -11.26 -18.24 1.06
CA VAL A 161 -10.34 -19.08 1.86
C VAL A 161 -11.15 -20.03 2.74
N ALA A 162 -12.15 -19.52 3.46
CA ALA A 162 -13.00 -20.32 4.33
C ALA A 162 -13.83 -21.35 3.55
N ALA A 163 -14.41 -20.96 2.41
CA ALA A 163 -15.18 -21.84 1.54
C ALA A 163 -14.33 -22.98 0.94
N ALA A 164 -13.02 -22.76 0.76
CA ALA A 164 -12.07 -23.79 0.34
C ALA A 164 -11.56 -24.67 1.50
N GLY A 165 -12.09 -24.52 2.71
CA GLY A 165 -11.70 -25.28 3.91
C GLY A 165 -10.47 -24.73 4.63
N GLY A 166 -10.02 -23.52 4.29
CA GLY A 166 -8.99 -22.80 5.04
C GLY A 166 -9.55 -22.28 6.37
N GLU A 167 -8.69 -22.21 7.39
CA GLU A 167 -9.04 -21.67 8.69
C GLU A 167 -8.51 -20.25 8.84
N ILE A 168 -9.30 -19.33 9.40
CA ILE A 168 -8.88 -17.96 9.69
C ILE A 168 -9.12 -17.70 11.17
N ARG A 169 -8.07 -17.32 11.90
CA ARG A 169 -8.14 -16.95 13.32
C ARG A 169 -7.83 -15.47 13.51
N TYR A 170 -8.88 -14.70 13.69
CA TYR A 170 -8.82 -13.31 14.15
C TYR A 170 -8.52 -13.24 15.66
N GLY A 171 -8.05 -12.09 16.14
CA GLY A 171 -7.70 -11.91 17.55
C GLY A 171 -6.59 -12.82 18.05
N THR A 172 -5.70 -13.27 17.15
CA THR A 172 -4.60 -14.20 17.44
C THR A 172 -3.28 -13.63 16.92
N GLU A 173 -2.48 -13.08 17.82
CA GLU A 173 -1.20 -12.48 17.51
C GLU A 173 -0.08 -13.52 17.56
N MET A 174 0.69 -13.62 16.47
CA MET A 174 1.97 -14.34 16.53
C MET A 174 2.99 -13.52 17.32
N VAL A 175 3.48 -14.09 18.42
CA VAL A 175 4.49 -13.45 19.28
C VAL A 175 5.90 -13.94 19.00
N ALA A 176 6.04 -15.15 18.45
CA ALA A 176 7.31 -15.73 18.03
C ALA A 176 7.11 -16.88 17.05
N VAL A 177 8.18 -17.21 16.34
CA VAL A 177 8.25 -18.35 15.44
C VAL A 177 9.61 -19.03 15.60
N ASP A 178 9.59 -20.35 15.68
CA ASP A 178 10.78 -21.20 15.74
C ASP A 178 10.75 -22.15 14.53
N GLU A 179 11.78 -22.06 13.67
CA GLU A 179 11.95 -22.89 12.48
C GLU A 179 12.91 -24.06 12.77
N THR A 180 12.47 -25.29 12.47
CA THR A 180 13.28 -26.50 12.62
C THR A 180 13.27 -27.32 11.33
N ALA A 181 14.15 -28.33 11.24
CA ALA A 181 14.15 -29.25 10.11
C ALA A 181 12.80 -29.99 9.97
N GLN A 182 12.07 -30.19 11.07
CA GLN A 182 10.81 -30.90 11.11
C GLN A 182 9.60 -30.01 10.83
N GLY A 183 9.73 -28.67 10.82
CA GLY A 183 8.59 -27.77 10.62
C GLY A 183 8.76 -26.37 11.20
N ILE A 184 7.65 -25.66 11.28
CA ILE A 184 7.52 -24.37 11.95
C ILE A 184 6.67 -24.53 13.21
N GLU A 185 7.14 -23.99 14.33
CA GLU A 185 6.34 -23.75 15.53
C GLU A 185 6.02 -22.25 15.62
N VAL A 186 4.73 -21.90 15.66
CA VAL A 186 4.24 -20.53 15.78
C VAL A 186 3.64 -20.37 17.18
N ARG A 187 4.28 -19.53 18.00
CA ARG A 187 3.76 -19.19 19.33
C ARG A 187 2.89 -17.95 19.21
N THR A 188 1.68 -18.04 19.73
CA THR A 188 0.69 -16.97 19.75
C THR A 188 0.31 -16.58 21.18
N ASP A 189 -0.40 -15.47 21.33
CA ASP A 189 -1.06 -15.10 22.59
C ASP A 189 -2.17 -16.08 23.03
N ARG A 190 -2.59 -16.99 22.15
CA ARG A 190 -3.62 -18.01 22.38
C ARG A 190 -3.08 -19.44 22.44
N GLY A 191 -1.76 -19.63 22.41
CA GLY A 191 -1.11 -20.94 22.46
C GLY A 191 -0.20 -21.22 21.27
N VAL A 192 0.19 -22.48 21.14
CA VAL A 192 1.20 -22.92 20.16
C VAL A 192 0.53 -23.64 18.99
N LEU A 193 1.00 -23.34 17.78
CA LEU A 193 0.53 -23.93 16.54
C LEU A 193 1.72 -24.49 15.76
N HIS A 194 1.51 -25.58 15.05
CA HIS A 194 2.54 -26.20 14.24
C HIS A 194 2.14 -26.19 12.77
N GLY A 195 3.10 -25.95 11.89
CA GLY A 195 2.91 -26.12 10.46
C GLY A 195 4.15 -26.56 9.71
N ASP A 196 4.00 -26.90 8.43
CA ASP A 196 5.13 -27.31 7.59
C ASP A 196 5.86 -26.10 7.00
N TYR A 197 5.11 -25.07 6.60
CA TYR A 197 5.62 -23.85 5.99
C TYR A 197 4.91 -22.60 6.53
N LEU A 198 5.63 -21.49 6.54
CA LEU A 198 5.11 -20.19 6.97
C LEU A 198 5.24 -19.14 5.86
N VAL A 199 4.17 -18.40 5.60
CA VAL A 199 4.21 -17.19 4.78
C VAL A 199 3.82 -15.99 5.64
N SER A 200 4.71 -15.03 5.81
CA SER A 200 4.41 -13.80 6.55
C SER A 200 4.12 -12.64 5.61
N CYS A 201 2.89 -12.13 5.70
CA CYS A 201 2.40 -10.90 5.08
C CYS A 201 2.15 -9.82 6.14
N ALA A 202 3.00 -9.77 7.17
CA ALA A 202 2.80 -8.96 8.38
C ALA A 202 3.02 -7.44 8.21
N GLY A 203 3.17 -6.94 6.98
CA GLY A 203 3.24 -5.51 6.65
C GLY A 203 4.22 -4.73 7.52
N LEU A 204 3.69 -3.88 8.39
CA LEU A 204 4.45 -3.05 9.32
C LEU A 204 5.34 -3.82 10.30
N MET A 205 5.20 -5.13 10.44
CA MET A 205 6.00 -5.98 11.34
C MET A 205 6.99 -6.88 10.59
N SER A 206 7.11 -6.75 9.26
CA SER A 206 7.84 -7.71 8.42
C SER A 206 9.31 -7.94 8.83
N ASP A 207 10.07 -6.88 9.11
CA ASP A 207 11.47 -7.00 9.55
C ASP A 207 11.61 -7.61 10.96
N ARG A 208 10.59 -7.49 11.82
CA ARG A 208 10.56 -8.20 13.11
C ARG A 208 10.34 -9.69 12.91
N VAL A 209 9.45 -10.06 11.99
CA VAL A 209 9.24 -11.49 11.66
C VAL A 209 10.50 -12.10 11.08
N VAL A 210 11.23 -11.38 10.20
CA VAL A 210 12.53 -11.86 9.69
C VAL A 210 13.52 -12.13 10.84
N ARG A 211 13.57 -11.28 11.87
CA ARG A 211 14.43 -11.51 13.06
C ARG A 211 13.95 -12.66 13.94
N MET A 212 12.64 -12.86 14.06
CA MET A 212 12.09 -14.00 14.80
C MET A 212 12.53 -15.32 14.15
N LEU A 213 12.69 -15.35 12.82
CA LEU A 213 13.25 -16.48 12.06
C LEU A 213 14.79 -16.59 12.14
N GLY A 214 15.44 -15.84 13.03
CA GLY A 214 16.90 -15.86 13.22
C GLY A 214 17.70 -15.24 12.08
N GLN A 215 17.06 -14.49 11.18
CA GLN A 215 17.71 -13.84 10.04
C GLN A 215 17.96 -12.35 10.33
N GLU A 216 19.07 -11.81 9.81
CA GLU A 216 19.31 -10.37 9.77
C GLU A 216 18.64 -9.76 8.54
N PRO A 217 17.64 -8.86 8.67
CA PRO A 217 16.86 -8.44 7.51
C PRO A 217 17.65 -7.62 6.50
N GLY A 218 18.73 -6.94 6.92
CA GLY A 218 19.44 -5.99 6.05
C GLY A 218 18.64 -4.70 5.74
N PHE A 219 17.50 -4.49 6.39
CA PHE A 219 16.68 -3.27 6.33
C PHE A 219 15.91 -3.08 7.65
N ARG A 220 15.27 -1.92 7.81
CA ARG A 220 14.24 -1.68 8.84
C ARG A 220 12.97 -1.17 8.18
N ILE A 221 11.83 -1.56 8.74
CA ILE A 221 10.55 -0.95 8.37
C ILE A 221 10.38 0.35 9.13
N ILE A 222 10.29 1.44 8.37
CA ILE A 222 10.04 2.79 8.88
C ILE A 222 8.59 3.16 8.56
N PRO A 223 7.76 3.44 9.58
CA PRO A 223 6.37 3.82 9.36
C PRO A 223 6.26 5.29 8.97
N PHE A 224 5.76 5.56 7.76
CA PHE A 224 5.38 6.90 7.33
C PHE A 224 3.86 7.03 7.38
N ARG A 225 3.36 7.86 8.30
CA ARG A 225 1.94 8.20 8.39
C ARG A 225 1.57 9.20 7.30
N GLY A 226 0.52 8.87 6.56
CA GLY A 226 -0.11 9.77 5.60
C GLY A 226 -1.42 10.30 6.15
N GLU A 227 -1.51 11.61 6.29
CA GLU A 227 -2.70 12.30 6.78
C GLU A 227 -3.57 12.76 5.62
N TYR A 228 -4.86 12.53 5.77
CA TYR A 228 -5.89 12.84 4.80
C TYR A 228 -6.91 13.79 5.42
N PHE A 229 -7.63 14.51 4.57
CA PHE A 229 -8.84 15.23 4.94
C PHE A 229 -10.02 14.75 4.10
N LEU A 230 -11.20 14.80 4.69
CA LEU A 230 -12.46 14.57 3.99
C LEU A 230 -13.02 15.92 3.56
N LEU A 231 -13.47 16.02 2.31
CA LEU A 231 -14.23 17.17 1.87
C LEU A 231 -15.71 17.04 2.28
N PRO A 232 -16.40 18.15 2.61
CA PRO A 232 -17.81 18.12 2.93
C PRO A 232 -18.64 17.65 1.71
N PRO A 233 -19.85 17.08 1.92
CA PRO A 233 -20.65 16.48 0.84
C PRO A 233 -20.91 17.37 -0.38
N ARG A 234 -20.96 18.70 -0.20
CA ARG A 234 -21.09 19.69 -1.29
C ARG A 234 -19.98 19.59 -2.35
N HIS A 235 -18.82 19.04 -1.99
CA HIS A 235 -17.66 18.87 -2.86
C HIS A 235 -17.50 17.44 -3.40
N ASN A 236 -18.46 16.54 -3.19
CA ASN A 236 -18.38 15.16 -3.69
C ASN A 236 -18.32 15.06 -5.23
N ARG A 237 -18.67 16.13 -5.94
CA ARG A 237 -18.57 16.27 -7.40
C ARG A 237 -17.60 17.37 -7.82
N ILE A 238 -16.67 17.74 -6.96
CA ILE A 238 -15.67 18.77 -7.27
C ILE A 238 -14.74 18.34 -8.40
N VAL A 239 -14.53 17.03 -8.57
CA VAL A 239 -13.73 16.43 -9.62
C VAL A 239 -14.47 15.23 -10.23
N ASN A 240 -14.23 14.96 -11.51
CA ASN A 240 -14.77 13.79 -12.21
C ASN A 240 -13.80 12.59 -12.17
N HIS A 241 -12.50 12.86 -12.21
CA HIS A 241 -11.40 11.89 -12.19
C HIS A 241 -10.55 12.07 -10.93
N LEU A 242 -9.61 11.15 -10.69
CA LEU A 242 -8.60 11.34 -9.65
C LEU A 242 -7.60 12.41 -10.07
N ILE A 243 -7.28 13.38 -9.21
CA ILE A 243 -6.35 14.47 -9.55
C ILE A 243 -5.07 14.34 -8.73
N TYR A 244 -3.96 14.18 -9.43
CA TYR A 244 -2.63 13.99 -8.87
C TYR A 244 -1.69 15.08 -9.41
N PRO A 245 -0.76 15.60 -8.60
CA PRO A 245 0.27 16.49 -9.11
C PRO A 245 1.33 15.69 -9.89
N ILE A 246 2.13 16.40 -10.69
CA ILE A 246 3.37 15.83 -11.22
C ILE A 246 4.36 15.64 -10.05
N PRO A 247 4.89 14.42 -9.82
CA PRO A 247 5.80 14.16 -8.73
C PRO A 247 7.11 14.93 -8.90
N ASP A 248 7.67 15.36 -7.78
CA ASP A 248 9.06 15.81 -7.75
C ASP A 248 9.99 14.60 -7.71
N PRO A 249 10.97 14.45 -8.64
CA PRO A 249 11.94 13.37 -8.60
C PRO A 249 12.73 13.29 -7.29
N GLU A 250 12.95 14.41 -6.61
CA GLU A 250 13.63 14.44 -5.31
C GLU A 250 12.72 13.95 -4.16
N LEU A 251 11.41 14.02 -4.35
CA LEU A 251 10.39 13.71 -3.35
C LEU A 251 9.18 12.97 -3.98
N PRO A 252 9.39 11.78 -4.60
CA PRO A 252 8.38 11.15 -5.46
C PRO A 252 7.14 10.64 -4.69
N PHE A 253 7.21 10.60 -3.36
CA PHE A 253 6.12 10.17 -2.49
C PHE A 253 5.31 11.34 -1.91
N LEU A 254 5.72 12.58 -2.16
CA LEU A 254 5.02 13.77 -1.72
C LEU A 254 4.13 14.31 -2.83
N GLY A 255 2.85 14.44 -2.53
CA GLY A 255 1.85 15.00 -3.41
C GLY A 255 0.49 14.90 -2.75
N VAL A 256 -0.12 16.03 -2.46
CA VAL A 256 -1.51 16.03 -2.03
C VAL A 256 -2.34 15.66 -3.26
N HIS A 257 -3.24 14.69 -3.14
CA HIS A 257 -4.16 14.29 -4.21
C HIS A 257 -5.58 14.76 -3.90
N LEU A 258 -6.41 14.92 -4.93
CA LEU A 258 -7.87 14.88 -4.78
C LEU A 258 -8.35 13.52 -5.28
N THR A 259 -8.82 12.70 -4.34
CA THR A 259 -9.20 11.31 -4.62
C THR A 259 -10.68 11.13 -4.38
N ARG A 260 -11.41 10.74 -5.43
CA ARG A 260 -12.77 10.21 -5.28
C ARG A 260 -12.70 8.85 -4.62
N MET A 261 -13.54 8.61 -3.63
CA MET A 261 -13.69 7.32 -2.96
C MET A 261 -14.89 6.58 -3.57
N ILE A 262 -14.88 5.24 -3.44
CA ILE A 262 -15.93 4.40 -4.05
C ILE A 262 -17.34 4.65 -3.45
N ASP A 263 -17.38 5.16 -2.22
CA ASP A 263 -18.61 5.60 -1.54
C ASP A 263 -19.13 6.97 -2.03
N GLY A 264 -18.41 7.62 -2.96
CA GLY A 264 -18.77 8.91 -3.53
C GLY A 264 -18.21 10.13 -2.77
N THR A 265 -17.50 9.93 -1.66
CA THR A 265 -16.81 11.01 -0.97
C THR A 265 -15.54 11.43 -1.71
N VAL A 266 -14.97 12.60 -1.36
CA VAL A 266 -13.68 13.06 -1.89
C VAL A 266 -12.72 13.31 -0.74
N THR A 267 -11.54 12.73 -0.82
CA THR A 267 -10.45 12.93 0.13
C THR A 267 -9.34 13.79 -0.46
N VAL A 268 -8.66 14.52 0.42
CA VAL A 268 -7.49 15.34 0.09
C VAL A 268 -6.28 14.71 0.78
N GLY A 269 -5.28 14.27 0.02
CA GLY A 269 -4.04 13.70 0.56
C GLY A 269 -3.46 12.47 -0.14
N PRO A 270 -2.48 11.79 0.48
CA PRO A 270 -1.89 12.08 1.79
C PRO A 270 -0.66 13.00 1.73
N ASN A 271 -0.25 13.53 2.89
CA ASN A 271 1.13 13.96 3.14
C ASN A 271 2.00 12.76 3.58
N ALA A 272 3.26 12.97 3.98
CA ALA A 272 4.10 11.91 4.50
C ALA A 272 4.92 12.39 5.72
N VAL A 273 4.53 11.94 6.90
CA VAL A 273 5.24 12.23 8.16
C VAL A 273 5.71 10.98 8.86
N LEU A 274 6.83 11.06 9.57
CA LEU A 274 7.34 9.94 10.37
C LEU A 274 6.36 9.62 11.51
N ALA A 275 5.99 8.35 11.66
CA ALA A 275 5.21 7.89 12.81
C ALA A 275 6.12 7.36 13.92
N PHE A 276 5.77 7.61 15.18
CA PHE A 276 6.53 7.16 16.36
C PHE A 276 5.98 5.85 16.96
N LYS A 277 5.09 5.19 16.23
CA LYS A 277 4.56 3.86 16.50
C LYS A 277 4.25 3.22 15.14
N ARG A 278 4.63 1.95 14.94
CA ARG A 278 4.44 1.25 13.66
C ARG A 278 2.97 1.25 13.24
N GLU A 279 2.07 1.02 14.20
CA GLU A 279 0.62 1.06 14.02
C GLU A 279 0.02 2.27 14.79
N GLY A 280 0.65 3.43 14.65
CA GLY A 280 0.19 4.69 15.23
C GLY A 280 -0.60 5.54 14.26
N TYR A 281 -1.90 5.27 14.12
CA TYR A 281 -2.79 5.98 13.19
C TYR A 281 -3.23 7.35 13.72
N GLY A 282 -3.28 7.51 15.05
CA GLY A 282 -3.54 8.77 15.71
C GLY A 282 -2.36 9.74 15.61
N LYS A 283 -2.65 11.05 15.67
CA LYS A 283 -1.63 12.10 15.52
C LYS A 283 -0.52 12.00 16.57
N PHE A 284 -0.88 11.63 17.78
CA PHE A 284 -0.03 11.58 18.97
C PHE A 284 0.28 10.14 19.42
N ASP A 285 -0.03 9.14 18.58
CA ASP A 285 0.28 7.75 18.91
C ASP A 285 1.80 7.55 19.00
N PHE A 286 2.23 6.95 20.09
CA PHE A 286 3.65 6.81 20.43
C PHE A 286 3.93 5.41 21.00
N SER A 287 5.07 4.85 20.60
CA SER A 287 5.65 3.64 21.20
C SER A 287 7.13 3.90 21.47
N LEU A 288 7.51 3.82 22.75
CA LEU A 288 8.91 4.02 23.16
C LEU A 288 9.82 2.98 22.50
N ALA A 289 9.40 1.71 22.49
CA ALA A 289 10.15 0.62 21.87
C ALA A 289 10.36 0.85 20.37
N ASP A 290 9.28 1.15 19.61
CA ASP A 290 9.38 1.40 18.17
C ASP A 290 10.26 2.62 17.88
N SER A 291 10.08 3.70 18.64
CA SER A 291 10.82 4.95 18.46
C SER A 291 12.31 4.78 18.72
N VAL A 292 12.69 4.09 19.80
CA VAL A 292 14.10 3.84 20.11
C VAL A 292 14.74 2.92 19.06
N GLU A 293 14.06 1.86 18.64
CA GLU A 293 14.53 0.95 17.58
C GLU A 293 14.80 1.74 16.29
N MET A 294 13.84 2.58 15.90
CA MET A 294 13.86 3.34 14.67
C MET A 294 14.92 4.46 14.69
N LEU A 295 14.99 5.27 15.75
CA LEU A 295 15.92 6.40 15.85
C LEU A 295 17.38 5.95 15.99
N ARG A 296 17.62 4.76 16.59
CA ARG A 296 18.96 4.14 16.63
C ARG A 296 19.38 3.57 15.29
N TYR A 297 18.47 3.40 14.32
CA TYR A 297 18.84 2.86 13.02
C TYR A 297 19.59 3.90 12.16
N PRO A 298 20.79 3.59 11.64
CA PRO A 298 21.55 4.53 10.81
C PRO A 298 20.83 4.89 9.50
N GLY A 299 20.04 3.98 8.93
CA GLY A 299 19.30 4.22 7.68
C GLY A 299 18.32 5.37 7.81
N LEU A 300 17.53 5.42 8.89
CA LEU A 300 16.61 6.54 9.11
C LEU A 300 17.36 7.86 9.25
N ARG A 301 18.43 7.90 10.05
CA ARG A 301 19.23 9.11 10.25
C ARG A 301 19.74 9.65 8.91
N ARG A 302 20.19 8.77 8.02
CA ARG A 302 20.62 9.12 6.66
C ARG A 302 19.47 9.61 5.78
N VAL A 303 18.30 8.97 5.82
CA VAL A 303 17.09 9.43 5.10
C VAL A 303 16.72 10.85 5.54
N VAL A 304 16.65 11.11 6.85
CA VAL A 304 16.30 12.42 7.40
C VAL A 304 17.34 13.46 7.02
N MET A 305 18.64 13.16 7.15
CA MET A 305 19.72 14.09 6.76
C MET A 305 19.71 14.44 5.27
N LYS A 306 19.44 13.46 4.39
CA LYS A 306 19.33 13.70 2.94
C LYS A 306 18.10 14.54 2.59
N ASN A 307 17.02 14.45 3.38
CA ASN A 307 15.72 15.05 3.08
C ASN A 307 15.27 16.06 4.16
N LEU A 308 16.20 16.78 4.80
CA LEU A 308 15.90 17.65 5.95
C LEU A 308 14.83 18.71 5.63
N ARG A 309 14.98 19.41 4.50
CA ARG A 309 14.03 20.46 4.09
C ARG A 309 12.62 19.88 3.88
N ALA A 310 12.52 18.75 3.18
CA ALA A 310 11.26 18.07 2.94
C ALA A 310 10.62 17.59 4.25
N SER A 311 11.42 16.98 5.13
CA SER A 311 10.95 16.47 6.43
C SER A 311 10.41 17.60 7.32
N LEU A 312 11.09 18.75 7.36
CA LEU A 312 10.64 19.93 8.09
C LEU A 312 9.36 20.54 7.49
N ASN A 313 9.27 20.59 6.17
CA ASN A 313 8.07 21.08 5.47
C ASN A 313 6.86 20.18 5.72
N GLU A 314 7.03 18.86 5.68
CA GLU A 314 5.97 17.89 5.97
C GLU A 314 5.48 17.99 7.42
N LEU A 315 6.41 18.12 8.37
CA LEU A 315 6.07 18.33 9.78
C LEU A 315 5.27 19.63 9.96
N LYS A 316 5.71 20.72 9.31
CA LYS A 316 4.99 22.00 9.32
C LYS A 316 3.58 21.87 8.71
N ASN A 317 3.44 21.15 7.60
CA ASN A 317 2.15 20.95 6.92
C ASN A 317 1.21 20.03 7.72
N SER A 318 1.74 19.03 8.42
CA SER A 318 0.98 18.19 9.36
C SER A 318 0.44 18.99 10.54
N LEU A 319 1.18 20.00 11.00
CA LEU A 319 0.75 20.91 12.07
C LEU A 319 -0.15 22.05 11.55
N SER A 320 -0.12 22.38 10.26
CA SER A 320 -0.82 23.52 9.67
C SER A 320 -1.72 23.13 8.49
N LYS A 321 -3.04 23.07 8.75
CA LYS A 321 -4.06 22.90 7.70
C LYS A 321 -3.92 23.94 6.57
N ARG A 322 -3.47 25.16 6.88
CA ARG A 322 -3.24 26.23 5.88
C ARG A 322 -2.11 25.90 4.92
N GLY A 323 -1.02 25.27 5.40
CA GLY A 323 0.08 24.82 4.56
C GLY A 323 -0.36 23.72 3.61
N TYR A 324 -1.10 22.74 4.15
CA TYR A 324 -1.69 21.66 3.38
C TYR A 324 -2.66 22.16 2.29
N LEU A 325 -3.54 23.11 2.64
CA LEU A 325 -4.47 23.72 1.70
C LEU A 325 -3.76 24.37 0.50
N LYS A 326 -2.62 25.06 0.73
CA LYS A 326 -1.86 25.67 -0.36
C LYS A 326 -1.33 24.66 -1.37
N LEU A 327 -1.06 23.41 -0.96
CA LEU A 327 -0.58 22.38 -1.86
C LEU A 327 -1.68 21.94 -2.84
N VAL A 328 -2.91 21.75 -2.35
CA VAL A 328 -4.05 21.38 -3.21
C VAL A 328 -4.57 22.58 -4.03
N GLN A 329 -4.49 23.80 -3.48
CA GLN A 329 -4.91 25.03 -4.19
C GLN A 329 -4.07 25.34 -5.43
N LYS A 330 -2.89 24.73 -5.58
CA LYS A 330 -2.10 24.82 -6.82
C LYS A 330 -2.90 24.41 -8.06
N TYR A 331 -3.78 23.41 -7.92
CA TYR A 331 -4.62 22.92 -9.01
C TYR A 331 -6.12 22.97 -8.68
N CYS A 332 -6.57 23.20 -7.44
CA CYS A 332 -7.98 23.40 -7.10
C CYS A 332 -8.17 24.62 -6.17
N PRO A 333 -8.21 25.86 -6.71
CA PRO A 333 -8.13 27.08 -5.94
C PRO A 333 -9.36 27.38 -5.05
N GLN A 334 -10.51 26.79 -5.36
CA GLN A 334 -11.78 27.07 -4.68
C GLN A 334 -11.91 26.45 -3.28
N LEU A 335 -11.03 25.50 -2.92
CA LEU A 335 -11.06 24.88 -1.60
C LEU A 335 -10.63 25.86 -0.51
N THR A 336 -11.24 25.74 0.66
CA THR A 336 -10.95 26.56 1.84
C THR A 336 -10.51 25.70 3.02
N VAL A 337 -9.97 26.32 4.07
CA VAL A 337 -9.55 25.60 5.28
C VAL A 337 -10.73 24.90 5.97
N ALA A 338 -11.93 25.49 5.88
CA ALA A 338 -13.14 24.95 6.47
C ALA A 338 -13.62 23.67 5.76
N ASP A 339 -13.19 23.44 4.51
CA ASP A 339 -13.51 22.23 3.76
C ASP A 339 -12.66 21.03 4.18
N LEU A 340 -11.56 21.23 4.91
CA LEU A 340 -10.65 20.15 5.34
C LEU A 340 -11.12 19.52 6.67
N GLN A 341 -12.07 18.58 6.57
CA GLN A 341 -12.62 17.84 7.72
C GLN A 341 -11.71 16.65 8.10
N PRO A 342 -11.71 16.20 9.37
CA PRO A 342 -10.90 15.06 9.79
C PRO A 342 -11.20 13.79 8.98
N TYR A 343 -10.17 13.02 8.66
CA TYR A 343 -10.29 11.70 8.05
C TYR A 343 -9.21 10.76 8.63
N PRO A 344 -9.44 9.44 8.69
CA PRO A 344 -8.43 8.50 9.18
C PRO A 344 -7.12 8.59 8.40
N ALA A 345 -6.00 8.50 9.11
CA ALA A 345 -4.67 8.44 8.50
C ALA A 345 -4.37 7.02 7.98
N GLY A 346 -3.45 6.92 7.04
CA GLY A 346 -2.80 5.65 6.65
C GLY A 346 -1.37 5.58 7.13
N ILE A 347 -0.78 4.38 7.13
CA ILE A 347 0.65 4.20 7.42
C ILE A 347 1.27 3.35 6.31
N ARG A 348 2.32 3.86 5.70
CA ARG A 348 3.16 3.10 4.78
C ARG A 348 4.29 2.44 5.55
N ALA A 349 4.36 1.12 5.46
CA ALA A 349 5.54 0.33 5.81
C ALA A 349 6.60 0.50 4.71
N GLN A 350 7.61 1.33 4.93
CA GLN A 350 8.70 1.54 3.99
C GLN A 350 9.95 0.82 4.49
N ALA A 351 10.45 -0.15 3.72
CA ALA A 351 11.76 -0.71 4.00
C ALA A 351 12.86 0.30 3.64
N VAL A 352 13.75 0.52 4.60
CA VAL A 352 14.90 1.43 4.50
C VAL A 352 16.16 0.63 4.76
N ALA A 353 17.10 0.69 3.82
CA ALA A 353 18.39 0.03 3.94
C ALA A 353 19.35 0.83 4.84
N PRO A 354 20.47 0.24 5.31
CA PRO A 354 21.36 0.89 6.27
C PRO A 354 21.93 2.20 5.72
N ASP A 355 22.22 2.28 4.42
CA ASP A 355 22.74 3.47 3.73
C ASP A 355 21.71 4.61 3.56
N GLY A 356 20.47 4.36 3.98
CA GLY A 356 19.34 5.29 3.86
C GLY A 356 18.70 5.30 2.48
N SER A 357 18.97 4.31 1.62
CA SER A 357 18.16 4.09 0.42
C SER A 357 16.79 3.50 0.81
N LEU A 358 15.75 3.96 0.10
CA LEU A 358 14.41 3.41 0.25
C LEU A 358 14.30 2.22 -0.71
N VAL A 359 13.85 1.07 -0.20
CA VAL A 359 13.61 -0.10 -1.06
C VAL A 359 12.41 0.21 -1.95
N ASP A 360 12.69 0.41 -3.23
CA ASP A 360 11.67 0.82 -4.19
C ASP A 360 10.84 -0.36 -4.68
N ASP A 361 11.38 -1.55 -4.89
CA ASP A 361 10.63 -2.69 -5.44
C ASP A 361 10.11 -3.63 -4.34
N PHE A 362 9.33 -4.65 -4.72
CA PHE A 362 8.92 -5.68 -3.78
C PHE A 362 10.13 -6.47 -3.25
N LEU A 363 10.18 -6.67 -1.93
CA LEU A 363 11.25 -7.41 -1.27
C LEU A 363 10.69 -8.60 -0.52
N PHE A 364 11.36 -9.74 -0.65
CA PHE A 364 11.00 -11.00 0.00
C PHE A 364 12.25 -11.61 0.64
N VAL A 365 12.11 -12.15 1.85
CA VAL A 365 13.13 -12.97 2.51
C VAL A 365 12.61 -14.40 2.60
N THR A 366 13.49 -15.37 2.37
CA THR A 366 13.15 -16.79 2.34
C THR A 366 14.14 -17.58 3.18
N THR A 367 13.64 -18.53 3.96
CA THR A 367 14.43 -19.52 4.72
C THR A 367 14.13 -20.92 4.18
N GLY A 368 14.45 -21.99 4.93
CA GLY A 368 14.15 -23.36 4.48
C GLY A 368 12.64 -23.66 4.45
N ARG A 369 11.86 -23.03 5.32
CA ARG A 369 10.43 -23.28 5.49
C ARG A 369 9.57 -22.02 5.58
N ALA A 370 10.17 -20.83 5.50
CA ALA A 370 9.43 -19.58 5.59
C ALA A 370 9.69 -18.62 4.41
N LEU A 371 8.66 -17.84 4.07
CA LEU A 371 8.75 -16.69 3.18
C LEU A 371 8.13 -15.47 3.86
N VAL A 372 8.87 -14.36 3.92
CA VAL A 372 8.41 -13.10 4.49
C VAL A 372 8.33 -12.02 3.40
N VAL A 373 7.14 -11.44 3.22
CA VAL A 373 6.94 -10.25 2.40
C VAL A 373 7.45 -9.04 3.19
N CYS A 374 8.61 -8.56 2.78
CA CYS A 374 9.37 -7.56 3.53
C CYS A 374 9.01 -6.14 3.15
N ASN A 375 8.88 -5.85 1.86
CA ASN A 375 8.54 -4.52 1.36
C ASN A 375 7.43 -4.65 0.31
N ALA A 376 6.24 -4.14 0.63
CA ALA A 376 5.13 -4.06 -0.31
C ALA A 376 4.38 -2.72 -0.18
N PRO A 377 5.05 -1.59 -0.51
CA PRO A 377 4.39 -0.29 -0.56
C PRO A 377 3.43 -0.21 -1.76
N SER A 378 2.73 0.93 -1.91
CA SER A 378 1.89 1.19 -3.09
C SER A 378 2.66 0.87 -4.39
N PRO A 379 2.06 0.10 -5.32
CA PRO A 379 0.63 -0.21 -5.46
C PRO A 379 0.20 -1.60 -4.93
N ALA A 380 0.80 -2.12 -3.85
CA ALA A 380 0.56 -3.49 -3.39
C ALA A 380 -0.91 -3.95 -3.30
N ALA A 381 -1.85 -3.06 -2.95
CA ALA A 381 -3.28 -3.40 -2.93
C ALA A 381 -3.83 -3.72 -4.33
N THR A 382 -3.54 -2.88 -5.34
CA THR A 382 -3.83 -3.18 -6.75
C THR A 382 -3.12 -4.45 -7.20
N SER A 383 -1.90 -4.67 -6.73
CA SER A 383 -1.05 -5.79 -7.12
C SER A 383 -1.27 -7.05 -6.27
N ALA A 384 -2.29 -7.11 -5.42
CA ALA A 384 -2.39 -8.17 -4.41
C ALA A 384 -2.51 -9.57 -5.02
N ILE A 385 -3.26 -9.71 -6.12
CA ILE A 385 -3.44 -10.99 -6.81
C ILE A 385 -2.12 -11.48 -7.46
N PRO A 386 -1.43 -10.69 -8.32
CA PRO A 386 -0.14 -11.12 -8.88
C PRO A 386 0.98 -11.27 -7.84
N ILE A 387 0.98 -10.48 -6.75
CA ILE A 387 1.89 -10.71 -5.62
C ILE A 387 1.60 -12.05 -4.96
N GLY A 388 0.33 -12.38 -4.70
CA GLY A 388 -0.06 -13.67 -4.16
C GLY A 388 0.40 -14.83 -5.04
N ALA A 389 0.23 -14.72 -6.37
CA ALA A 389 0.69 -15.72 -7.33
C ALA A 389 2.21 -15.88 -7.28
N HIS A 390 2.94 -14.77 -7.19
CA HIS A 390 4.40 -14.78 -7.07
C HIS A 390 4.87 -15.43 -5.76
N ILE A 391 4.19 -15.17 -4.65
CA ILE A 391 4.47 -15.80 -3.36
C ILE A 391 4.24 -17.32 -3.46
N VAL A 392 3.12 -17.75 -4.02
CA VAL A 392 2.83 -19.19 -4.22
C VAL A 392 3.91 -19.86 -5.06
N GLU A 393 4.39 -19.23 -6.12
CA GLU A 393 5.47 -19.77 -6.95
C GLU A 393 6.78 -19.92 -6.17
N ARG A 394 7.12 -18.96 -5.31
CA ARG A 394 8.28 -19.08 -4.43
C ARG A 394 8.09 -20.14 -3.34
N VAL A 395 6.87 -20.32 -2.84
CA VAL A 395 6.55 -21.39 -1.88
C VAL A 395 6.68 -22.76 -2.53
N LYS A 396 6.32 -22.95 -3.81
CA LYS A 396 6.53 -24.23 -4.51
C LYS A 396 7.99 -24.68 -4.46
N GLN A 397 8.93 -23.74 -4.56
CA GLN A 397 10.37 -24.00 -4.50
C GLN A 397 10.84 -24.43 -3.09
N LEU A 398 10.04 -24.20 -2.04
CA LEU A 398 10.30 -24.68 -0.67
C LEU A 398 9.69 -26.05 -0.40
N VAL A 399 8.64 -26.40 -1.15
CA VAL A 399 7.91 -27.67 -0.99
C VAL A 399 8.60 -28.81 -1.76
N THR A 400 9.35 -28.48 -2.81
CA THR A 400 10.25 -29.38 -3.54
C THR A 400 11.55 -29.61 -2.79
#